data_AF-A0A816HR05-F1
#
_entry.id   AF-A0A816HR05-F1
#
_cell.length_a   1.000
_cell.length_b   1.000
_cell.length_c   1.000
_cell.angle_alpha   90.00
_cell.angle_beta   90.00
_cell.angle_gamma   90.00
#
_symmetry.space_group_name_H-M   'P 1'
#
loop_
_entity.id
_entity.type
_entity.pdbx_description
1 polymer ?
#
loop_
_entity_poly.entity_id
_entity_poly.type
_entity_poly.pdbx_seq_one_letter_code
_entity_poly.pdbx_strand_id
1 'polypeptide(L)' 'QGNRNDQLDSPQGIYVDGSGSIYIADTNNHRIQKWSRGSSTGSGSRGSYYN' A
#
# COMPACT_ATOMS: atom_id res chain seq x y z
N GLN A 1 -8.51 12.84 2.14
CA GLN A 1 -7.07 12.82 1.84
C GLN A 1 -6.31 12.36 3.07
N GLY A 2 -5.52 11.30 2.92
CA GLY A 2 -4.60 10.81 3.95
C GLY A 2 -3.35 10.30 3.26
N ASN A 3 -2.16 10.70 3.74
CA ASN A 3 -0.88 10.44 3.08
C ASN A 3 0.12 9.67 3.98
N ARG A 4 -0.31 9.30 5.19
CA ARG A 4 0.50 8.53 6.13
C ARG A 4 0.52 7.06 5.78
N ASN A 5 1.40 6.32 6.46
CA ASN A 5 1.65 4.90 6.25
C ASN A 5 0.50 3.96 6.70
N ASP A 6 -0.50 4.51 7.34
CA ASP A 6 -1.70 3.86 7.86
C ASP A 6 -3.00 4.43 7.27
N GLN A 7 -2.88 5.30 6.26
CA GLN A 7 -3.98 5.96 5.58
C GLN A 7 -4.00 5.59 4.10
N LEU A 8 -5.17 5.65 3.46
CA LEU A 8 -5.34 5.43 2.02
C LEU A 8 -6.08 6.61 1.40
N ASP A 9 -5.91 6.82 0.10
CA ASP A 9 -6.60 7.82 -0.70
C ASP A 9 -6.96 7.26 -2.08
N SER A 10 -8.25 6.97 -2.28
CA SER A 10 -8.80 6.35 -3.51
C SER A 10 -8.01 5.10 -3.95
N PRO A 11 -7.88 4.06 -3.11
CA PRO A 11 -7.23 2.83 -3.52
C PRO A 11 -8.05 2.09 -4.60
N GLN A 12 -7.38 1.52 -5.59
CA GLN A 12 -8.04 0.88 -6.75
C GLN A 12 -7.67 -0.60 -6.93
N GLY A 13 -6.64 -1.09 -6.22
CA GLY A 13 -6.17 -2.46 -6.36
C GLY A 13 -5.64 -3.04 -5.06
N ILE A 14 -5.85 -4.35 -4.88
CA ILE A 14 -5.37 -5.13 -3.73
C ILE A 14 -4.81 -6.47 -4.18
N TYR A 15 -3.70 -6.89 -3.58
CA TYR A 15 -3.09 -8.21 -3.75
C TYR A 15 -2.61 -8.75 -2.40
N VAL A 16 -2.73 -10.07 -2.20
CA VAL A 16 -2.24 -10.76 -1.01
C VAL A 16 -1.23 -11.82 -1.44
N ASP A 17 -0.03 -11.78 -0.89
CA ASP A 17 1.00 -12.79 -1.17
C ASP A 17 0.86 -14.05 -0.27
N GLY A 18 1.64 -15.09 -0.57
CA GLY A 18 1.62 -16.34 0.19
C GLY A 18 2.07 -16.23 1.65
N SER A 19 2.67 -15.10 2.05
CA SER A 19 3.01 -14.81 3.46
C SER A 19 1.87 -14.11 4.21
N GLY A 20 0.81 -13.71 3.50
CA GLY A 20 -0.30 -12.93 4.01
C GLY A 20 -0.01 -11.43 4.10
N SER A 21 1.01 -10.93 3.40
CA SER A 21 1.21 -9.49 3.26
C SER A 21 0.25 -8.93 2.21
N ILE A 22 -0.29 -7.73 2.49
CA ILE A 22 -1.25 -7.03 1.63
C ILE A 22 -0.53 -5.92 0.87
N TYR A 23 -0.77 -5.79 -0.43
CA TYR A 23 -0.27 -4.72 -1.28
C TYR A 23 -1.46 -3.94 -1.82
N ILE A 24 -1.45 -2.62 -1.65
CA ILE A 24 -2.55 -1.74 -2.03
C ILE A 24 -2.04 -0.71 -3.04
N ALA A 25 -2.70 -0.61 -4.18
CA ALA A 25 -2.51 0.47 -5.15
C ALA A 25 -3.31 1.69 -4.67
N ASP A 26 -2.61 2.64 -4.03
CA ASP A 26 -3.17 3.80 -3.36
C ASP A 26 -3.09 5.01 -4.32
N THR A 27 -4.08 5.09 -5.23
CA THR A 27 -3.96 5.83 -6.49
C THR A 27 -3.81 7.33 -6.31
N ASN A 28 -4.59 7.98 -5.44
CA ASN A 28 -4.44 9.43 -5.23
C ASN A 28 -3.13 9.79 -4.50
N ASN A 29 -2.55 8.84 -3.78
CA ASN A 29 -1.24 8.99 -3.14
C ASN A 29 -0.07 8.62 -4.05
N HIS A 30 -0.33 8.13 -5.27
CA HIS A 30 0.68 7.70 -6.23
C HIS A 30 1.72 6.73 -5.63
N ARG A 31 1.26 5.73 -4.86
CA ARG A 31 2.13 4.73 -4.22
C ARG A 31 1.53 3.34 -4.24
N ILE A 32 2.40 2.36 -4.02
CA ILE A 32 2.03 1.04 -3.55
C ILE A 32 2.35 0.97 -2.07
N GLN A 33 1.40 0.49 -1.27
CA GLN A 33 1.60 0.32 0.16
C GLN A 33 1.56 -1.16 0.53
N LYS A 34 2.59 -1.64 1.23
CA LYS A 34 2.68 -3.02 1.73
C LYS A 34 2.36 -3.06 3.22
N TRP A 35 1.47 -3.95 3.62
CA TRP A 35 1.14 -4.22 5.01
C TRP A 35 1.52 -5.67 5.32
N SER A 36 2.51 -5.86 6.17
CA SER A 36 2.88 -7.20 6.62
C SER A 36 1.75 -7.82 7.44
N ARG A 37 1.63 -9.15 7.39
CA ARG A 37 0.66 -9.88 8.19
C ARG A 37 0.79 -9.50 9.67
N GLY A 38 -0.32 -9.05 10.27
CA GLY A 38 -0.37 -8.63 11.67
C GLY A 38 0.12 -7.20 11.96
N SER A 39 0.54 -6.45 10.94
CA SER A 39 0.87 -5.03 11.09
C SER A 39 -0.40 -4.17 11.07
N SER A 40 -0.45 -3.17 11.94
CA SER A 40 -1.46 -2.09 11.89
C SER A 40 -1.03 -0.91 11.03
N THR A 41 0.19 -0.94 10.49
CA THR A 41 0.75 0.12 9.65
C THR A 41 1.38 -0.47 8.38
N GLY A 42 1.17 0.21 7.27
CA GLY A 42 1.82 -0.11 6.01
C GLY A 42 3.18 0.56 5.86
N SER A 43 4.01 0.01 4.99
CA SER A 43 5.21 0.66 4.48
C SER A 43 4.95 1.01 3.02
N GLY A 44 5.00 2.30 2.68
CA GLY A 44 4.83 2.78 1.32
C GLY A 44 6.13 3.30 0.73
N SER A 45 6.44 2.89 -0.51
CA SER A 45 7.47 3.53 -1.32
C SER A 45 6.76 4.51 -2.26
N ARG A 46 7.15 5.79 -2.23
CA ARG A 46 6.73 6.76 -3.27
C ARG A 46 7.22 6.23 -4.61
N GLY A 47 6.32 6.09 -5.57
CA GLY A 47 6.45 5.17 -6.71
C GLY A 47 7.82 5.15 -7.41
N SER A 48 8.47 3.98 -7.37
CA SER A 48 9.58 3.58 -8.26
C SER A 48 9.53 2.07 -8.57
N TYR A 49 8.34 1.48 -8.69
CA TYR A 49 8.19 0.05 -9.07
C TYR A 49 7.64 -0.16 -10.49
N TYR A 50 7.59 0.90 -11.31
CA TYR A 50 7.36 0.80 -12.76
C TYR A 50 8.61 1.32 -13.49
N ASN A 51 9.66 0.49 -13.46
CA ASN A 51 10.60 0.19 -14.53
C ASN A 51 11.25 -1.16 -14.18
#